data_AF-A0A810PX45-F1
#
_entry.id   AF-A0A810PX45-F1
#
_cell.length_a   1.000
_cell.length_b   1.000
_cell.length_c   1.000
_cell.angle_alpha   90.00
_cell.angle_beta   90.00
_cell.angle_gamma   90.00
#
_symmetry.space_group_name_H-M   'P 1'
#
loop_
_entity.id
_entity.type
_entity.pdbx_description
1 polymer ?
#
loop_
_entity_poly.entity_id
_entity_poly.type
_entity_poly.pdbx_seq_one_letter_code
_entity_poly.pdbx_strand_id
1 'polypeptide(L)'
;MTLFEYYLQYMTRICEGSLEAPEGITLTETDEVRQAMELQQQVGAMGIPAFVRVCAAAAGDEIPREAYDNFSMDDALSAARALTEQAREEPKEPEQKEPDPDAGKHAFEVFLDCIALDDGLVQYLIEVLKKKDWQEFYKLSRITTKLDLDPNEFLYWLGNKEQYAPREEQVCAAVMDACLARLAEEERMDVAAALLSGDRKTFELFRCEAPELLHLPEATFDWYCRNYLDRDYPLRMILRLNGVEFPERLE
;
A
#
# COMPACT_ATOMS: atom_id res chain seq x y z
N MET A 1 2.70 -44.65 -6.68
CA MET A 1 2.02 -43.46 -6.13
C MET A 1 1.30 -43.83 -4.86
N THR A 2 1.35 -42.98 -3.84
CA THR A 2 0.57 -43.16 -2.60
C THR A 2 -0.89 -42.80 -2.84
N LEU A 3 -1.79 -43.26 -1.97
CA LEU A 3 -3.21 -42.90 -2.07
C LEU A 3 -3.42 -41.38 -1.95
N PHE A 4 -2.55 -40.70 -1.20
CA PHE A 4 -2.57 -39.24 -1.06
C PHE A 4 -2.18 -38.52 -2.37
N GLU A 5 -1.24 -39.07 -3.14
CA GLU A 5 -0.89 -38.53 -4.46
C GLU A 5 -2.03 -38.69 -5.47
N TYR A 6 -2.71 -39.84 -5.47
CA TYR A 6 -3.93 -40.03 -6.28
C TYR A 6 -5.04 -39.05 -5.87
N TYR A 7 -5.20 -38.82 -4.57
CA TYR A 7 -6.13 -37.83 -4.04
C TYR A 7 -5.86 -36.42 -4.58
N LEU A 8 -4.62 -35.95 -4.49
CA LEU A 8 -4.25 -34.63 -5.02
C LEU A 8 -4.48 -34.54 -6.54
N GLN A 9 -4.11 -35.59 -7.27
CA GLN A 9 -4.31 -35.63 -8.72
C GLN A 9 -5.80 -35.52 -9.10
N TYR A 10 -6.69 -36.25 -8.42
CA TYR A 10 -8.13 -36.16 -8.71
C TYR A 10 -8.73 -34.83 -8.26
N MET A 11 -8.30 -34.28 -7.13
CA MET A 11 -8.69 -32.93 -6.70
C MET A 11 -8.36 -31.89 -7.79
N THR A 12 -7.13 -31.89 -8.30
CA THR A 12 -6.70 -30.98 -9.35
C THR A 12 -7.52 -31.17 -10.63
N ARG A 13 -7.72 -32.41 -11.09
CA ARG A 13 -8.48 -32.69 -12.32
C ARG A 13 -9.94 -32.25 -12.24
N ILE A 14 -10.56 -32.34 -11.07
CA ILE A 14 -11.94 -31.88 -10.84
C ILE A 14 -11.99 -30.34 -10.83
N CYS A 15 -11.06 -29.68 -10.13
CA CYS A 15 -10.99 -28.22 -10.12
C CYS A 15 -10.67 -27.62 -11.49
N GLU A 16 -9.82 -28.28 -12.30
CA GLU A 16 -9.51 -27.89 -13.67
C GLU A 16 -10.62 -28.25 -14.69
N GLY A 17 -11.72 -28.86 -14.23
CA GLY A 17 -12.82 -29.30 -15.09
C GLY A 17 -12.48 -30.43 -16.06
N SER A 18 -11.32 -31.08 -15.88
CA SER A 18 -10.83 -32.18 -16.72
C SER A 18 -11.41 -33.55 -16.32
N LEU A 19 -12.08 -33.63 -15.18
CA LEU A 19 -12.83 -34.78 -14.72
C LEU A 19 -14.17 -34.30 -14.15
N GLU A 20 -15.28 -34.89 -14.60
CA GLU A 20 -16.60 -34.59 -14.06
C GLU A 20 -16.71 -35.03 -12.59
N ALA A 21 -17.51 -34.31 -11.80
CA ALA A 21 -17.71 -34.62 -10.40
C ALA A 21 -18.28 -36.05 -10.27
N PRO A 22 -17.59 -36.95 -9.54
CA PRO A 22 -17.99 -38.36 -9.44
C PRO A 22 -19.22 -38.55 -8.54
N GLU A 23 -19.84 -39.73 -8.58
CA GLU A 23 -21.06 -40.03 -7.84
C GLU A 23 -20.93 -39.78 -6.32
N GLY A 24 -21.74 -38.86 -5.79
CA GLY A 24 -21.70 -38.46 -4.38
C GLY A 24 -20.94 -37.15 -4.11
N ILE A 25 -20.39 -36.51 -5.16
CA ILE A 25 -19.87 -35.14 -5.10
C ILE A 25 -20.78 -34.23 -5.92
N THR A 26 -21.34 -33.22 -5.29
CA THR A 26 -22.16 -32.22 -5.96
C THR A 26 -21.50 -30.86 -5.80
N LEU A 27 -21.00 -30.30 -6.90
CA LEU A 27 -20.42 -28.96 -6.92
C LEU A 27 -21.52 -27.99 -7.34
N THR A 28 -21.92 -27.10 -6.44
CA THR A 28 -23.00 -26.12 -6.66
C THR A 28 -22.48 -24.72 -6.91
N GLU A 29 -21.24 -24.45 -6.49
CA GLU A 29 -20.57 -23.17 -6.69
C GLU A 29 -19.93 -23.06 -8.09
N THR A 30 -20.02 -21.87 -8.69
CA THR A 30 -19.42 -21.54 -10.00
C THR A 30 -18.09 -20.79 -9.89
N ASP A 31 -17.74 -20.33 -8.69
CA ASP A 31 -16.46 -19.67 -8.39
C ASP A 31 -15.39 -20.73 -8.08
N GLU A 32 -14.25 -20.68 -8.77
CA GLU A 32 -13.20 -21.73 -8.69
C GLU A 32 -12.69 -21.95 -7.25
N VAL A 33 -12.57 -20.89 -6.46
CA VAL A 33 -12.08 -20.96 -5.08
C VAL A 33 -13.13 -21.57 -4.16
N ARG A 34 -14.40 -21.15 -4.32
CA ARG A 34 -15.52 -21.71 -3.52
C ARG A 34 -15.83 -23.15 -3.90
N GLN A 35 -15.71 -23.49 -5.18
CA GLN A 35 -15.89 -24.85 -5.67
C GLN A 35 -14.81 -25.79 -5.12
N ALA A 36 -13.55 -25.35 -5.09
CA ALA A 36 -12.46 -26.11 -4.45
C ALA A 36 -12.68 -26.31 -2.94
N MET A 37 -13.20 -25.29 -2.25
CA MET A 37 -13.54 -25.38 -0.83
C MET A 37 -14.71 -26.33 -0.55
N GLU A 38 -15.77 -26.27 -1.37
CA GLU A 38 -16.93 -27.17 -1.30
C GLU A 38 -16.50 -28.62 -1.54
N LEU A 39 -15.62 -28.86 -2.53
CA LEU A 39 -15.03 -30.16 -2.81
C LEU A 39 -14.22 -30.67 -1.61
N GLN A 40 -13.35 -29.84 -1.04
CA GLN A 40 -12.54 -30.21 0.12
C GLN A 40 -13.40 -30.54 1.35
N GLN A 41 -14.50 -29.83 1.55
CA GLN A 41 -15.44 -30.09 2.65
C GLN A 41 -16.14 -31.45 2.47
N GLN A 42 -16.60 -31.77 1.25
CA GLN A 42 -17.23 -33.06 0.95
C GLN A 42 -16.24 -34.23 1.07
N VAL A 43 -14.99 -34.04 0.62
CA VAL A 43 -13.89 -34.99 0.85
C VAL A 43 -13.65 -35.21 2.34
N GLY A 44 -13.64 -34.13 3.14
CA GLY A 44 -13.48 -34.21 4.59
C GLY A 44 -14.58 -35.04 5.27
N ALA A 45 -15.81 -34.99 4.74
CA ALA A 45 -16.94 -35.74 5.27
C ALA A 45 -16.92 -37.23 4.86
N MET A 46 -16.52 -37.56 3.61
CA MET A 46 -16.50 -38.95 3.11
C MET A 46 -15.18 -39.69 3.36
N GLY A 47 -14.09 -38.95 3.52
CA GLY A 47 -12.72 -39.44 3.69
C GLY A 47 -11.97 -39.67 2.37
N ILE A 48 -10.66 -39.44 2.41
CA ILE A 48 -9.73 -39.57 1.25
C ILE A 48 -9.86 -40.94 0.54
N PRO A 49 -9.88 -42.09 1.24
CA PRO A 49 -10.00 -43.39 0.56
C PRO A 49 -11.36 -43.63 -0.11
N ALA A 50 -12.44 -43.00 0.38
CA ALA A 50 -13.73 -43.09 -0.28
C ALA A 50 -13.72 -42.23 -1.56
N PHE A 51 -13.26 -40.98 -1.45
CA PHE A 51 -13.13 -40.06 -2.58
C PHE A 51 -12.32 -40.67 -3.73
N VAL A 52 -11.11 -41.17 -3.44
CA VAL A 52 -10.23 -41.75 -4.47
C VAL A 52 -10.87 -42.95 -5.17
N ARG A 53 -11.69 -43.76 -4.47
CA ARG A 53 -12.43 -44.88 -5.08
C ARG A 53 -13.49 -44.41 -6.07
N VAL A 54 -14.25 -43.37 -5.73
CA VAL A 54 -15.30 -42.87 -6.62
C VAL A 54 -14.67 -42.15 -7.83
N CYS A 55 -13.60 -41.37 -7.61
CA CYS A 55 -12.86 -40.71 -8.68
C CYS A 55 -12.22 -41.72 -9.63
N ALA A 56 -11.59 -42.77 -9.11
CA ALA A 56 -11.00 -43.83 -9.92
C ALA A 56 -12.06 -44.58 -10.75
N ALA A 57 -13.22 -44.89 -10.15
CA ALA A 57 -14.33 -45.49 -10.88
C ALA A 57 -14.86 -44.59 -12.01
N ALA A 58 -14.98 -43.28 -11.77
CA ALA A 58 -15.41 -42.30 -12.77
C ALA A 58 -14.37 -42.10 -13.88
N ALA A 59 -13.08 -42.13 -13.55
CA ALA A 59 -11.97 -42.00 -14.50
C ALA A 59 -11.65 -43.32 -15.25
N GLY A 60 -12.18 -44.46 -14.79
CA GLY A 60 -11.85 -45.78 -15.33
C GLY A 60 -10.47 -46.29 -14.88
N ASP A 61 -9.93 -45.74 -13.79
CA ASP A 61 -8.60 -46.08 -13.27
C ASP A 61 -8.68 -47.25 -12.27
N GLU A 62 -7.75 -48.21 -12.36
CA GLU A 62 -7.58 -49.26 -11.36
C GLU A 62 -6.45 -48.88 -10.39
N ILE A 63 -6.81 -48.52 -9.16
CA ILE A 63 -5.83 -48.18 -8.12
C ILE A 63 -5.42 -49.44 -7.35
N PRO A 64 -4.11 -49.71 -7.16
CA PRO A 64 -3.63 -50.87 -6.43
C PRO A 64 -4.18 -50.94 -5.00
N ARG A 65 -4.60 -52.13 -4.56
CA ARG A 65 -5.10 -52.36 -3.18
C ARG A 65 -4.08 -51.96 -2.12
N GLU A 66 -2.80 -52.19 -2.40
CA GLU A 66 -1.68 -51.78 -1.54
C GLU A 66 -1.64 -50.27 -1.26
N ALA A 67 -2.13 -49.43 -2.18
CA ALA A 67 -2.22 -47.99 -1.95
C ALA A 67 -3.26 -47.66 -0.86
N TYR A 68 -4.37 -48.40 -0.83
CA TYR A 68 -5.41 -48.25 0.19
C TYR A 68 -4.97 -48.82 1.55
N ASP A 69 -4.32 -49.98 1.54
CA ASP A 69 -3.91 -50.67 2.77
C ASP A 69 -2.79 -49.92 3.51
N ASN A 70 -1.91 -49.24 2.77
CA ASN A 70 -0.81 -48.44 3.32
C ASN A 70 -1.21 -46.98 3.62
N PHE A 71 -2.48 -46.60 3.49
CA PHE A 71 -2.91 -45.23 3.77
C PHE A 71 -3.02 -44.98 5.27
N SER A 72 -2.22 -44.03 5.76
CA SER A 72 -2.34 -43.46 7.11
C SER A 72 -2.68 -41.97 7.00
N MET A 73 -3.64 -41.53 7.83
CA MET A 73 -4.01 -40.12 7.91
C MET A 73 -2.83 -39.24 8.39
N ASP A 74 -1.97 -39.79 9.25
CA ASP A 74 -0.79 -39.10 9.77
C ASP A 74 0.31 -38.94 8.71
N ASP A 75 0.49 -39.98 7.88
CA ASP A 75 1.40 -39.94 6.73
C ASP A 75 0.88 -39.00 5.64
N ALA A 76 -0.44 -38.97 5.42
CA ALA A 76 -1.07 -38.02 4.49
C ALA A 76 -0.90 -36.57 4.97
N LEU A 77 -1.06 -36.31 6.27
CA LEU A 77 -0.83 -34.98 6.85
C LEU A 77 0.65 -34.57 6.75
N SER A 78 1.56 -35.52 6.96
CA SER A 78 3.00 -35.32 6.83
C SER A 78 3.43 -35.08 5.38
N ALA A 79 2.86 -35.83 4.43
CA ALA A 79 3.07 -35.62 3.00
C ALA A 79 2.49 -34.28 2.52
N ALA A 80 1.32 -33.89 3.03
CA ALA A 80 0.74 -32.57 2.78
C ALA A 80 1.70 -31.46 3.23
N ARG A 81 2.22 -31.55 4.46
CA ARG A 81 3.21 -30.60 5.01
C ARG A 81 4.49 -30.58 4.18
N ALA A 82 5.03 -31.73 3.80
CA ALA A 82 6.23 -31.82 2.97
C ALA A 82 6.01 -31.19 1.57
N LEU A 83 4.82 -31.32 1.00
CA LEU A 83 4.44 -30.65 -0.24
C LEU A 83 4.26 -29.14 -0.04
N THR A 84 3.72 -28.69 1.10
CA THR A 84 3.65 -27.26 1.46
C THR A 84 5.04 -26.66 1.68
N GLU A 85 5.99 -27.43 2.23
CA GLU A 85 7.39 -27.03 2.40
C GLU A 85 8.19 -27.05 1.10
N GLN A 86 7.90 -27.98 0.17
CA GLN A 86 8.50 -28.01 -1.17
C GLN A 86 7.91 -26.96 -2.12
N ALA A 87 6.64 -26.56 -1.92
CA ALA A 87 5.99 -25.46 -2.63
C ALA A 87 6.28 -24.08 -2.01
N ARG A 88 7.34 -23.95 -1.20
CA ARG A 88 7.76 -22.69 -0.58
C ARG A 88 8.47 -21.77 -1.58
N GLU A 89 7.77 -21.39 -2.64
CA GLU A 89 7.59 -19.96 -2.91
C GLU A 89 6.46 -19.53 -1.98
N GLU A 90 6.79 -18.72 -0.98
CA GLU A 90 5.91 -18.34 0.12
C GLU A 90 4.47 -18.00 -0.33
N PRO A 91 3.44 -18.79 0.03
CA PRO A 91 2.11 -18.25 0.19
C PRO A 91 2.15 -17.52 1.53
N LYS A 92 2.31 -16.20 1.49
CA LYS A 92 2.04 -15.37 2.67
C LYS A 92 0.66 -15.75 3.18
N GLU A 93 0.56 -16.12 4.46
CA GLU A 93 -0.71 -16.08 5.18
C GLU A 93 -1.41 -14.77 4.82
N PRO A 94 -2.75 -14.71 4.72
CA PRO A 94 -3.43 -13.44 4.79
C PRO A 94 -3.12 -12.87 6.17
N GLU A 95 -2.02 -12.09 6.24
CA GLU A 95 -1.85 -11.08 7.27
C GLU A 95 -3.22 -10.43 7.37
N GLN A 96 -3.79 -10.40 8.57
CA GLN A 96 -4.72 -9.34 8.88
C GLN A 96 -3.89 -8.08 8.63
N LYS A 97 -3.92 -7.58 7.39
CA LYS A 97 -3.36 -6.29 7.05
C LYS A 97 -4.04 -5.37 8.02
N GLU A 98 -3.27 -4.84 8.96
CA GLU A 98 -3.64 -3.57 9.56
C GLU A 98 -4.14 -2.70 8.41
N PRO A 99 -5.29 -2.03 8.56
CA PRO A 99 -5.83 -1.22 7.49
C PRO A 99 -4.69 -0.40 6.93
N ASP A 100 -4.40 -0.59 5.65
CA ASP A 100 -3.23 -0.01 5.00
C ASP A 100 -3.21 1.47 5.40
N PRO A 101 -2.17 1.95 6.09
CA PRO A 101 -2.14 3.33 6.59
C PRO A 101 -2.24 4.34 5.44
N ASP A 102 -1.99 3.88 4.22
CA ASP A 102 -2.10 4.64 2.98
C ASP A 102 -3.41 4.36 2.21
N ALA A 103 -4.31 3.53 2.75
CA ALA A 103 -5.63 3.27 2.17
C ALA A 103 -6.45 4.57 2.10
N GLY A 104 -6.66 5.05 0.88
CA GLY A 104 -7.42 6.28 0.60
C GLY A 104 -6.58 7.55 0.52
N LYS A 105 -5.25 7.48 0.74
CA LYS A 105 -4.33 8.58 0.47
C LYS A 105 -4.05 8.71 -1.03
N HIS A 106 -3.73 9.93 -1.45
CA HIS A 106 -3.26 10.18 -2.81
C HIS A 106 -1.84 9.60 -2.98
N ALA A 107 -1.51 9.03 -4.15
CA ALA A 107 -0.19 8.44 -4.38
C ALA A 107 0.97 9.44 -4.16
N PHE A 108 0.73 10.73 -4.42
CA PHE A 108 1.68 11.81 -4.12
C PHE A 108 1.89 12.06 -2.61
N GLU A 109 0.88 11.85 -1.77
CA GLU A 109 1.03 11.96 -0.30
C GLU A 109 1.90 10.82 0.20
N VAL A 110 1.63 9.59 -0.26
CA VAL A 110 2.45 8.41 0.09
C VAL A 110 3.90 8.59 -0.35
N PHE A 111 4.11 9.16 -1.54
CA PHE A 111 5.44 9.54 -2.03
C PHE A 111 6.14 10.51 -1.07
N LEU A 112 5.47 11.61 -0.69
CA LEU A 112 6.05 12.61 0.21
C LEU A 112 6.29 12.09 1.61
N ASP A 113 5.35 11.34 2.18
CA ASP A 113 5.48 10.68 3.49
C ASP A 113 6.76 9.83 3.52
N CYS A 114 7.00 9.05 2.46
CA CYS A 114 8.21 8.23 2.33
C CYS A 114 9.49 9.07 2.23
N ILE A 115 9.46 10.17 1.47
CA ILE A 115 10.62 11.07 1.32
C ILE A 115 10.91 11.80 2.63
N ALA A 116 9.88 12.18 3.40
CA ALA A 116 10.00 12.86 4.68
C ALA A 116 10.63 12.02 5.79
N LEU A 117 10.72 10.69 5.61
CA LEU A 117 11.37 9.80 6.58
C LEU A 117 12.88 10.02 6.69
N ASP A 118 13.51 10.61 5.68
CA ASP A 118 14.95 10.81 5.63
C ASP A 118 15.32 12.17 5.02
N ASP A 119 16.02 13.01 5.80
CA ASP A 119 16.46 14.34 5.35
C ASP A 119 17.31 14.28 4.08
N GLY A 120 18.09 13.20 3.88
CA GLY A 120 18.88 12.97 2.68
C GLY A 120 18.03 12.72 1.45
N LEU A 121 16.89 12.01 1.59
CA LEU A 121 15.91 11.84 0.52
C LEU A 121 15.22 13.16 0.16
N VAL A 122 14.92 14.02 1.14
CA VAL A 122 14.40 15.38 0.88
C VAL A 122 15.41 16.19 0.07
N GLN A 123 16.68 16.19 0.46
CA GLN A 123 17.74 16.88 -0.30
C GLN A 123 17.92 16.31 -1.71
N TYR A 124 17.87 14.99 -1.84
CA TYR A 124 17.94 14.33 -3.14
C TYR A 124 16.76 14.71 -4.04
N LEU A 125 15.53 14.72 -3.50
CA LEU A 125 14.34 15.17 -4.23
C LEU A 125 14.48 16.63 -4.70
N ILE A 126 14.98 17.53 -3.83
CA ILE A 126 15.26 18.92 -4.20
C ILE A 126 16.20 18.98 -5.41
N GLU A 127 17.32 18.25 -5.38
CA GLU A 127 18.27 18.25 -6.49
C GLU A 127 17.67 17.73 -7.80
N VAL A 128 16.95 16.61 -7.72
CA VAL A 128 16.28 15.97 -8.87
C VAL A 128 15.29 16.94 -9.52
N LEU A 129 14.44 17.59 -8.72
CA LEU A 129 13.44 18.54 -9.21
C LEU A 129 14.08 19.80 -9.80
N LYS A 130 15.13 20.36 -9.16
CA LYS A 130 15.85 21.53 -9.67
C LYS A 130 16.54 21.26 -11.00
N LYS A 131 17.15 20.09 -11.15
CA LYS A 131 17.84 19.68 -12.39
C LYS A 131 16.86 19.21 -13.48
N LYS A 132 15.57 19.06 -13.15
CA LYS A 132 14.54 18.47 -14.00
C LYS A 132 14.93 17.06 -14.48
N ASP A 133 15.58 16.28 -13.59
CA ASP A 133 16.03 14.93 -13.90
C ASP A 133 14.89 13.92 -13.68
N TRP A 134 14.00 13.85 -14.66
CA TRP A 134 12.79 13.00 -14.55
C TRP A 134 13.10 11.52 -14.47
N GLN A 135 14.24 11.06 -14.98
CA GLN A 135 14.65 9.66 -14.86
C GLN A 135 14.87 9.27 -13.40
N GLU A 136 15.56 10.11 -12.63
CA GLU A 136 15.76 9.88 -11.21
C GLU A 136 14.46 10.05 -10.41
N PHE A 137 13.59 11.00 -10.80
CA PHE A 137 12.26 11.12 -10.19
C PHE A 137 11.43 9.85 -10.36
N TYR A 138 11.36 9.29 -11.57
CA TYR A 138 10.62 8.06 -11.83
C TYR A 138 11.17 6.89 -10.99
N LYS A 139 12.49 6.74 -10.89
CA LYS A 139 13.10 5.72 -10.02
C LYS A 139 12.65 5.90 -8.57
N LEU A 140 12.72 7.12 -8.05
CA LEU A 140 12.31 7.43 -6.69
C LEU A 140 10.82 7.13 -6.46
N SER A 141 9.96 7.48 -7.43
CA SER A 141 8.52 7.21 -7.37
C SER A 141 8.18 5.72 -7.39
N ARG A 142 8.87 4.92 -8.21
CA ARG A 142 8.67 3.47 -8.29
C ARG A 142 9.13 2.75 -7.03
N ILE A 143 10.25 3.18 -6.44
CA ILE A 143 10.78 2.57 -5.21
C ILE A 143 9.82 2.78 -4.04
N THR A 144 9.22 3.97 -3.95
CA THR A 144 8.36 4.37 -2.83
C THR A 144 6.90 3.93 -3.01
N THR A 145 6.31 4.18 -4.18
CA THR A 145 4.86 3.98 -4.43
C THR A 145 4.54 2.81 -5.37
N LYS A 146 5.55 2.21 -6.02
CA LYS A 146 5.39 1.21 -7.11
C LYS A 146 4.67 1.75 -8.35
N LEU A 147 4.50 3.06 -8.46
CA LEU A 147 3.88 3.75 -9.59
C LEU A 147 4.91 4.65 -10.29
N ASP A 148 4.70 4.88 -11.58
CA ASP A 148 5.41 5.91 -12.34
C ASP A 148 4.65 7.23 -12.19
N LEU A 149 5.03 8.03 -11.20
CA LEU A 149 4.40 9.32 -10.93
C LEU A 149 4.89 10.38 -11.92
N ASP A 150 3.98 11.13 -12.52
CA ASP A 150 4.35 12.24 -13.41
C ASP A 150 4.92 13.42 -12.59
N PRO A 151 6.16 13.88 -12.87
CA PRO A 151 6.77 14.97 -12.11
C PRO A 151 6.04 16.31 -12.23
N ASN A 152 5.43 16.61 -13.37
CA ASN A 152 4.70 17.87 -13.58
C ASN A 152 3.36 17.83 -12.85
N GLU A 153 2.67 16.70 -12.89
CA GLU A 153 1.44 16.49 -12.12
C GLU A 153 1.71 16.54 -10.62
N PHE A 154 2.81 15.93 -10.16
CA PHE A 154 3.26 16.00 -8.77
C PHE A 154 3.51 17.45 -8.34
N LEU A 155 4.30 18.21 -9.12
CA LEU A 155 4.59 19.62 -8.81
C LEU A 155 3.30 20.46 -8.86
N TYR A 156 2.44 20.27 -9.85
CA TYR A 156 1.16 20.98 -9.93
C TYR A 156 0.28 20.68 -8.72
N TRP A 157 0.13 19.41 -8.36
CA TRP A 157 -0.66 18.97 -7.22
C TRP A 157 -0.14 19.56 -5.92
N LEU A 158 1.16 19.46 -5.66
CA LEU A 158 1.76 19.97 -4.42
C LEU A 158 1.65 21.50 -4.36
N GLY A 159 1.92 22.17 -5.49
CA GLY A 159 1.82 23.61 -5.63
C GLY A 159 0.43 24.18 -5.33
N ASN A 160 -0.62 23.40 -5.58
CA ASN A 160 -2.03 23.79 -5.42
C ASN A 160 -2.74 22.99 -4.31
N LYS A 161 -2.00 22.34 -3.41
CA LYS A 161 -2.54 21.40 -2.41
C LYS A 161 -3.65 21.99 -1.54
N GLU A 162 -3.55 23.27 -1.22
CA GLU A 162 -4.53 24.00 -0.40
C GLU A 162 -5.90 24.17 -1.08
N GLN A 163 -6.00 24.00 -2.40
CA GLN A 163 -7.27 24.06 -3.12
C GLN A 163 -8.17 22.85 -2.86
N TYR A 164 -7.58 21.74 -2.41
CA TYR A 164 -8.30 20.51 -2.04
C TYR A 164 -8.77 20.54 -0.57
N ALA A 165 -8.41 21.58 0.18
CA ALA A 165 -8.74 21.73 1.58
C ALA A 165 -10.00 22.59 1.80
N PRO A 166 -10.64 22.52 2.99
CA PRO A 166 -11.69 23.45 3.37
C PRO A 166 -11.22 24.90 3.29
N ARG A 167 -12.17 25.82 3.07
CA ARG A 167 -11.85 27.25 2.84
C ARG A 167 -11.01 27.88 3.95
N GLU A 168 -11.25 27.51 5.20
CA GLU A 168 -10.50 28.00 6.36
C GLU A 168 -9.03 27.55 6.29
N GLU A 169 -8.79 26.29 5.95
CA GLU A 169 -7.44 25.76 5.79
C GLU A 169 -6.75 26.38 4.57
N GLN A 170 -7.46 26.55 3.47
CA GLN A 170 -6.94 27.20 2.27
C GLN A 170 -6.35 28.58 2.58
N VAL A 171 -7.11 29.40 3.31
CA VAL A 171 -6.68 30.77 3.67
C VAL A 171 -5.49 30.73 4.63
N CYS A 172 -5.57 29.90 5.68
CA CYS A 172 -4.51 29.84 6.68
C CYS A 172 -3.19 29.28 6.09
N ALA A 173 -3.25 28.24 5.25
CA ALA A 173 -2.09 27.68 4.58
C ALA A 173 -1.43 28.69 3.62
N ALA A 174 -2.22 29.41 2.83
CA ALA A 174 -1.72 30.45 1.95
C ALA A 174 -1.06 31.61 2.71
N VAL A 175 -1.63 32.04 3.84
CA VAL A 175 -1.03 33.08 4.68
C VAL A 175 0.26 32.60 5.36
N MET A 176 0.30 31.35 5.82
CA MET A 176 1.53 30.76 6.38
C MET A 176 2.64 30.67 5.33
N ASP A 177 2.32 30.24 4.11
CA ASP A 177 3.26 30.23 2.98
C ASP A 177 3.83 31.64 2.72
N ALA A 178 2.96 32.66 2.66
CA ALA A 178 3.37 34.04 2.46
C ALA A 178 4.27 34.56 3.59
N CYS A 179 3.96 34.21 4.85
CA CYS A 179 4.77 34.56 6.00
C CYS A 179 6.18 33.95 5.94
N LEU A 180 6.27 32.67 5.60
CA LEU A 180 7.53 31.95 5.48
C LEU A 180 8.37 32.43 4.29
N ALA A 181 7.73 32.77 3.16
CA ALA A 181 8.38 33.41 2.03
C ALA A 181 8.95 34.79 2.42
N ARG A 182 8.18 35.61 3.15
CA ARG A 182 8.64 36.90 3.68
C ARG A 182 9.85 36.73 4.62
N LEU A 183 9.83 35.73 5.50
CA LEU A 183 10.96 35.45 6.38
C LEU A 183 12.24 35.11 5.60
N ALA A 184 12.11 34.41 4.47
CA ALA A 184 13.23 34.12 3.59
C ALA A 184 13.76 35.39 2.87
N GLU A 185 12.87 36.28 2.42
CA GLU A 185 13.25 37.58 1.86
C GLU A 185 13.93 38.48 2.89
N GLU A 186 13.54 38.39 4.17
CA GLU A 186 14.15 39.10 5.30
C GLU A 186 15.44 38.43 5.83
N GLU A 187 15.93 37.37 5.18
CA GLU A 187 17.09 36.57 5.60
C GLU A 187 16.96 35.94 7.01
N ARG A 188 15.74 35.82 7.54
CA ARG A 188 15.40 35.22 8.85
C ARG A 188 15.14 33.71 8.75
N MET A 189 16.09 33.00 8.15
CA MET A 189 15.98 31.55 7.89
C MET A 189 15.97 30.70 9.17
N ASP A 190 16.56 31.22 10.25
CA ASP A 190 16.52 30.61 11.58
C ASP A 190 15.09 30.56 12.14
N VAL A 191 14.33 31.64 11.97
CA VAL A 191 12.91 31.71 12.36
C VAL A 191 12.06 30.80 11.46
N ALA A 192 12.29 30.83 10.14
CA ALA A 192 11.58 29.95 9.22
C ALA A 192 11.81 28.47 9.53
N ALA A 193 13.05 28.07 9.81
CA ALA A 193 13.40 26.70 10.20
C ALA A 193 12.75 26.31 11.54
N ALA A 194 12.74 27.19 12.54
CA ALA A 194 12.08 26.96 13.82
C ALA A 194 10.55 26.83 13.70
N LEU A 195 9.93 27.58 12.77
CA LEU A 195 8.51 27.42 12.46
C LEU A 195 8.25 26.07 11.79
N LEU A 196 9.04 25.68 10.79
CA LEU A 196 8.90 24.40 10.08
C LEU A 196 9.16 23.18 10.98
N SER A 197 9.97 23.33 12.04
CA SER A 197 10.16 22.28 13.05
C SER A 197 9.07 22.23 14.11
N GLY A 198 8.11 23.15 14.07
CA GLY A 198 7.00 23.22 15.02
C GLY A 198 7.36 23.79 16.39
N ASP A 199 8.37 24.66 16.48
CA ASP A 199 8.66 25.33 17.75
C ASP A 199 7.53 26.30 18.15
N ARG A 200 6.81 25.92 19.20
CA ARG A 200 5.66 26.68 19.71
C ARG A 200 6.00 28.10 20.10
N LYS A 201 7.14 28.31 20.77
CA LYS A 201 7.53 29.64 21.26
C LYS A 201 7.77 30.59 20.10
N THR A 202 8.46 30.10 19.08
CA THR A 202 8.71 30.85 17.84
C THR A 202 7.41 31.18 17.14
N PHE A 203 6.46 30.24 17.04
CA PHE A 203 5.15 30.51 16.46
C PHE A 203 4.36 31.59 17.22
N GLU A 204 4.27 31.49 18.55
CA GLU A 204 3.53 32.45 19.37
C GLU A 204 4.16 33.87 19.30
N LEU A 205 5.49 33.96 19.29
CA LEU A 205 6.21 35.22 19.10
C LEU A 205 5.98 35.78 17.69
N PHE A 206 6.16 34.95 16.67
CA PHE A 206 6.00 35.36 15.28
C PHE A 206 4.57 35.84 14.97
N ARG A 207 3.55 35.21 15.56
CA ARG A 207 2.15 35.66 15.44
C ARG A 207 1.91 37.07 15.97
N CYS A 208 2.72 37.54 16.93
CA CYS A 208 2.67 38.94 17.39
C CYS A 208 3.32 39.91 16.38
N GLU A 209 4.27 39.43 15.59
CA GLU A 209 5.00 40.21 14.58
C GLU A 209 4.32 40.20 13.21
N ALA A 210 3.51 39.18 12.92
CA ALA A 210 2.82 38.97 11.64
C ALA A 210 1.33 39.37 11.77
N PRO A 211 0.93 40.61 11.40
CA PRO A 211 -0.46 41.05 11.49
C PRO A 211 -1.41 40.17 10.67
N GLU A 212 -0.95 39.63 9.55
CA GLU A 212 -1.68 38.68 8.71
C GLU A 212 -2.13 37.42 9.46
N LEU A 213 -1.31 36.88 10.38
CA LEU A 213 -1.68 35.73 11.21
C LEU A 213 -2.49 36.12 12.45
N LEU A 214 -2.24 37.32 12.98
CA LEU A 214 -3.00 37.86 14.11
C LEU A 214 -4.50 37.97 13.77
N HIS A 215 -4.83 38.39 12.55
CA HIS A 215 -6.20 38.55 12.08
C HIS A 215 -6.92 37.24 11.73
N LEU A 216 -6.23 36.10 11.77
CA LEU A 216 -6.79 34.76 11.58
C LEU A 216 -6.93 34.06 12.94
N PRO A 217 -8.07 34.18 13.64
CA PRO A 217 -8.26 33.55 14.94
C PRO A 217 -8.17 32.01 14.86
N GLU A 218 -8.47 31.41 13.71
CA GLU A 218 -8.41 29.97 13.47
C GLU A 218 -6.96 29.43 13.40
N ALA A 219 -5.99 30.27 13.02
CA ALA A 219 -4.57 29.91 12.87
C ALA A 219 -3.84 29.75 14.21
N THR A 220 -4.45 29.06 15.17
CA THR A 220 -3.83 28.70 16.45
C THR A 220 -2.62 27.78 16.23
N PHE A 221 -1.76 27.63 17.25
CA PHE A 221 -0.64 26.69 17.16
C PHE A 221 -1.10 25.24 16.96
N ASP A 222 -2.19 24.83 17.60
CA ASP A 222 -2.76 23.47 17.43
C ASP A 222 -3.27 23.25 16.00
N TRP A 223 -3.91 24.27 15.42
CA TRP A 223 -4.29 24.26 14.01
C TRP A 223 -3.07 24.17 13.10
N TYR A 224 -2.03 24.96 13.37
CA TYR A 224 -0.78 25.00 12.61
C TYR A 224 -0.10 23.63 12.59
N CYS A 225 0.02 22.96 13.74
CA CYS A 225 0.57 21.61 13.79
C CYS A 225 -0.23 20.63 12.92
N ARG A 226 -1.55 20.53 13.16
CA ARG A 226 -2.38 19.49 12.52
C ARG A 226 -2.62 19.71 11.03
N ASN A 227 -2.75 20.96 10.61
CA ASN A 227 -3.20 21.28 9.25
C ASN A 227 -2.09 21.84 8.37
N TYR A 228 -1.03 22.40 8.96
CA TYR A 228 0.13 22.87 8.20
C TYR A 228 1.29 21.89 8.30
N LEU A 229 1.79 21.59 9.51
CA LEU A 229 3.00 20.79 9.70
C LEU A 229 2.82 19.31 9.40
N ASP A 230 1.73 18.71 9.85
CA ASP A 230 1.43 17.27 9.65
C ASP A 230 0.97 16.95 8.21
N ARG A 231 1.03 17.93 7.30
CA ARG A 231 0.66 17.80 5.88
C ARG A 231 1.86 18.08 4.98
N ASP A 232 1.62 18.11 3.67
CA ASP A 232 2.67 18.30 2.65
C ASP A 232 3.18 19.76 2.52
N TYR A 233 2.55 20.72 3.19
CA TYR A 233 2.88 22.15 3.07
C TYR A 233 4.32 22.53 3.49
N PRO A 234 4.93 21.95 4.53
CA PRO A 234 6.31 22.23 4.91
C PRO A 234 7.28 21.78 3.82
N LEU A 235 7.06 20.58 3.25
CA LEU A 235 7.86 20.08 2.13
C LEU A 235 7.73 20.99 0.92
N ARG A 236 6.51 21.42 0.57
CA ARG A 236 6.31 22.42 -0.49
C ARG A 236 7.13 23.68 -0.24
N MET A 237 7.09 24.23 0.97
CA MET A 237 7.85 25.43 1.32
C MET A 237 9.36 25.18 1.21
N ILE A 238 9.85 24.06 1.75
CA ILE A 238 11.27 23.67 1.64
C ILE A 238 11.70 23.60 0.18
N LEU A 239 10.90 22.96 -0.70
CA LEU A 239 11.18 22.89 -2.13
C LEU A 239 11.25 24.28 -2.77
N ARG A 240 10.28 25.16 -2.48
CA ARG A 240 10.25 26.56 -2.99
C ARG A 240 11.48 27.34 -2.55
N LEU A 241 11.82 27.30 -1.26
CA LEU A 241 12.98 28.01 -0.70
C LEU A 241 14.31 27.53 -1.30
N ASN A 242 14.36 26.28 -1.78
CA ASN A 242 15.52 25.74 -2.47
C ASN A 242 15.52 26.01 -3.98
N GLY A 243 14.53 26.72 -4.52
CA GLY A 243 14.46 27.13 -5.92
C GLY A 243 13.77 26.14 -6.86
N VAL A 244 12.91 25.25 -6.34
CA VAL A 244 12.02 24.43 -7.17
C VAL A 244 10.83 25.27 -7.62
N GLU A 245 10.59 25.29 -8.93
CA GLU A 245 9.46 25.99 -9.54
C GLU A 245 8.21 25.10 -9.56
N PHE A 246 7.05 25.70 -9.28
CA PHE A 246 5.76 25.03 -9.27
C PHE A 246 4.89 25.58 -10.41
N PRO A 247 4.33 24.72 -11.27
CA PRO A 247 3.49 25.17 -12.38
C PRO A 247 2.12 25.66 -11.89
N GLU A 248 1.63 26.77 -12.46
CA GLU A 248 0.28 27.29 -12.17
C GLU A 248 -0.83 26.52 -12.91
N ARG A 249 -0.48 25.82 -13.99
CA ARG A 249 -1.40 25.02 -14.82
C ARG A 249 -0.72 23.73 -15.24
N LEU A 250 -1.52 22.66 -15.33
CA LEU A 250 -1.10 21.43 -16.00
C LEU A 250 -1.07 21.70 -17.52
N GLU A 251 0.09 21.58 -18.14
CA GLU A 251 0.26 21.68 -19.61
C GLU A 251 -0.01 20.36 -20.32
#